data_AF-A0AAX2TMT0-F1
#
_entry.id   AF-A0AAX2TMT0-F1
#
_cell.length_a   1.000
_cell.length_b   1.000
_cell.length_c   1.000
_cell.angle_alpha   90.00
_cell.angle_beta   90.00
_cell.angle_gamma   90.00
#
_symmetry.space_group_name_H-M   'P 1'
#
loop_
_entity.id
_entity.type
_entity.pdbx_description
1 polymer ?
#
loop_
_entity_poly.entity_id
_entity_poly.type
_entity_poly.pdbx_seq_one_letter_code
_entity_poly.pdbx_strand_id
1 'polypeptide(L)'
;MVVSRRGASARAPRTKFESAPSSHIVIGDCVAELSKLQAGSVDLVFADPPYNLQLKGDLKRPDESHVDAVNDDWDKFSSFAAYDDFTRAWLLACRRVMKPSATL
;
A
#
# COMPACT_ATOMS: atom_id res chain seq x y z
N MET A 1 -19.28 -27.07 12.80
CA MET A 1 -18.37 -26.57 13.85
C MET A 1 -18.43 -25.05 13.84
N VAL A 2 -19.16 -24.44 14.77
CA VAL A 2 -19.36 -22.97 14.80
C VAL A 2 -18.23 -22.35 15.60
N VAL A 3 -17.38 -21.55 14.95
CA VAL A 3 -16.29 -20.83 15.62
C VAL A 3 -16.89 -19.63 16.36
N SER A 4 -16.92 -19.70 17.69
CA SER A 4 -17.23 -18.54 18.53
C SER A 4 -15.99 -17.65 18.64
N ARG A 5 -15.99 -16.54 17.91
CA ARG A 5 -14.98 -15.48 18.08
C ARG A 5 -15.35 -14.68 19.32
N ARG A 6 -14.72 -14.99 20.47
CA ARG A 6 -14.77 -14.10 21.64
C ARG A 6 -14.05 -12.80 21.27
N GLY A 7 -14.80 -11.71 21.13
CA GLY A 7 -14.24 -10.38 20.87
C GLY A 7 -13.27 -9.94 21.98
N ALA A 8 -12.53 -8.86 21.72
CA ALA A 8 -11.54 -8.33 22.65
C ALA A 8 -12.13 -8.07 24.06
N SER A 9 -11.34 -8.37 25.09
CA SER A 9 -11.72 -8.23 26.51
C SER A 9 -12.23 -6.82 26.84
N ALA A 10 -13.22 -6.73 27.72
CA ALA A 10 -13.72 -5.45 28.26
C ALA A 10 -12.63 -4.63 28.99
N ARG A 11 -11.50 -5.26 29.35
CA ARG A 11 -10.33 -4.61 29.95
C ARG A 11 -9.30 -4.10 28.94
N ALA A 12 -9.48 -4.36 27.65
CA ALA A 12 -8.58 -3.83 26.64
C ALA A 12 -8.66 -2.30 26.64
N PRO A 13 -7.53 -1.58 26.60
CA PRO A 13 -7.54 -0.14 26.45
C PRO A 13 -8.33 0.22 25.18
N ARG A 14 -9.46 0.91 25.36
CA ARG A 14 -10.21 1.47 24.23
C ARG A 14 -9.67 2.86 23.99
N THR A 15 -8.79 3.00 23.01
CA THR A 15 -8.46 4.31 22.47
C THR A 15 -9.76 4.91 21.97
N LYS A 16 -10.26 5.96 22.63
CA LYS A 16 -11.34 6.78 22.08
C LYS A 16 -10.73 7.52 20.89
N PHE A 17 -10.95 7.02 19.70
CA PHE A 17 -10.78 7.84 18.51
C PHE A 17 -11.88 8.91 18.60
N GLU A 18 -11.51 10.15 18.94
CA GLU A 18 -12.33 11.28 18.54
C GLU A 18 -12.59 11.13 17.04
N SER A 19 -13.81 11.43 16.58
CA SER A 19 -14.12 11.46 15.15
C SER A 19 -13.16 12.45 14.50
N ALA A 20 -12.06 11.93 13.94
CA ALA A 20 -11.04 12.74 13.32
C ALA A 20 -11.68 13.48 12.12
N PRO A 21 -11.26 14.73 11.86
CA PRO A 21 -11.79 15.51 10.77
C PRO A 21 -11.51 14.79 9.44
N SER A 22 -12.57 14.61 8.64
CA SER A 22 -12.58 14.20 7.22
C SER A 22 -11.55 13.17 6.76
N SER A 23 -11.99 11.91 6.62
CA SER A 23 -11.30 10.95 5.75
C SER A 23 -11.39 11.42 4.29
N HIS A 24 -10.28 11.34 3.55
CA HIS A 24 -10.23 11.71 2.13
C HIS A 24 -9.78 10.52 1.30
N ILE A 25 -10.48 10.28 0.18
CA ILE A 25 -10.04 9.39 -0.88
C ILE A 25 -9.65 10.27 -2.06
N VAL A 26 -8.40 10.15 -2.49
CA VAL A 26 -7.88 10.92 -3.62
C VAL A 26 -7.61 9.93 -4.74
N ILE A 27 -8.21 10.16 -5.91
CA ILE A 27 -8.02 9.34 -7.11
C ILE A 27 -6.99 10.03 -7.99
N GLY A 28 -5.85 9.39 -8.23
CA GLY A 28 -4.78 9.92 -9.08
C GLY A 28 -3.46 9.16 -8.92
N ASP A 29 -2.45 9.58 -9.67
CA ASP A 29 -1.07 9.13 -9.49
C ASP A 29 -0.55 9.58 -8.12
N CYS A 30 0.01 8.65 -7.33
CA CYS A 30 0.37 8.95 -5.95
C CYS A 30 1.46 10.02 -5.83
N VAL A 31 2.43 10.08 -6.75
CA VAL A 31 3.49 11.09 -6.73
C VAL A 31 2.89 12.47 -6.99
N ALA A 32 2.03 12.59 -8.01
CA ALA A 32 1.33 13.82 -8.34
C ALA A 32 0.42 14.29 -7.21
N GLU A 33 -0.35 13.40 -6.59
CA GLU A 33 -1.25 13.75 -5.49
C GLU A 33 -0.50 14.08 -4.20
N LEU A 34 0.54 13.30 -3.86
CA LEU A 34 1.40 13.61 -2.73
C LEU A 34 2.05 14.98 -2.89
N SER A 35 2.41 15.41 -4.11
CA SER A 35 3.03 16.73 -4.34
C SER A 35 2.15 17.93 -3.92
N LYS A 36 0.83 17.76 -3.91
CA LYS A 36 -0.15 18.79 -3.53
C LYS A 36 -0.30 18.95 -2.01
N LEU A 37 0.15 17.96 -1.23
CA LEU A 37 0.10 18.01 0.23
C LEU A 37 1.19 18.90 0.81
N GLN A 38 0.91 19.45 1.99
CA GLN A 38 1.90 20.20 2.75
C GLN A 38 3.07 19.29 3.17
N ALA A 39 4.29 19.81 3.14
CA ALA A 39 5.46 19.08 3.65
C ALA A 39 5.34 18.86 5.17
N GLY A 40 5.80 17.71 5.67
CA GLY A 40 5.75 17.40 7.10
C GLY A 40 4.33 17.33 7.70
N SER A 41 3.32 16.94 6.93
CA SER A 41 1.92 16.83 7.37
C SER A 41 1.48 15.41 7.75
N VAL A 42 2.28 14.37 7.45
CA VAL A 42 1.92 12.96 7.62
C VAL A 42 2.70 12.32 8.77
N ASP A 43 1.98 11.65 9.67
CA ASP A 43 2.54 10.95 10.84
C ASP A 43 2.92 9.48 10.55
N LEU A 44 2.21 8.84 9.63
CA LEU A 44 2.41 7.45 9.25
C LEU A 44 2.08 7.28 7.77
N VAL A 45 2.96 6.61 7.04
CA VAL A 45 2.67 6.14 5.69
C VAL A 45 2.55 4.61 5.75
N PHE A 46 1.56 4.07 5.05
CA PHE A 46 1.49 2.65 4.75
C PHE A 46 1.45 2.51 3.25
N ALA A 47 2.33 1.70 2.69
CA ALA A 47 2.48 1.53 1.25
C ALA A 47 2.52 0.05 0.89
N ASP A 48 1.73 -0.30 -0.13
CA ASP A 48 1.73 -1.61 -0.77
C ASP A 48 1.93 -1.37 -2.28
N PRO A 49 3.18 -1.09 -2.73
CA PRO A 49 3.45 -0.78 -4.13
C PRO A 49 3.34 -2.05 -5.00
N PRO A 50 3.28 -1.92 -6.35
CA PRO A 50 3.50 -3.05 -7.25
C PRO A 50 4.80 -3.80 -6.90
N TYR A 51 4.80 -5.12 -6.98
CA TYR A 51 5.95 -5.97 -6.56
C TYR A 51 6.87 -6.35 -7.71
N ASN A 52 6.46 -6.08 -8.95
CA ASN A 52 7.17 -6.48 -10.16
C ASN A 52 7.44 -7.99 -10.15
N LEU A 53 6.37 -8.80 -10.18
CA LEU A 53 6.48 -10.26 -10.03
C LEU A 53 7.19 -10.96 -11.20
N GLN A 54 7.37 -10.27 -12.33
CA GLN A 54 8.10 -10.76 -13.51
C GLN A 54 7.63 -12.14 -14.00
N LEU A 55 6.33 -12.44 -13.88
CA LEU A 55 5.76 -13.70 -14.35
C LEU A 55 5.90 -13.82 -15.87
N LYS A 56 6.53 -14.90 -16.34
CA LYS A 56 6.87 -15.12 -17.76
C LYS A 56 5.84 -15.92 -18.56
N GLY A 57 4.73 -16.33 -17.93
CA GLY A 57 3.69 -17.13 -18.58
C GLY A 57 2.66 -17.66 -17.59
N ASP A 58 1.78 -18.53 -18.10
CA ASP A 58 0.68 -19.10 -17.33
C ASP A 58 1.20 -20.04 -16.24
N LEU A 59 0.56 -19.96 -15.07
CA LEU A 59 0.80 -20.85 -13.95
C LEU A 59 -0.32 -21.89 -13.89
N LYS A 60 0.05 -23.15 -13.64
CA LYS A 60 -0.88 -24.26 -13.46
C LYS A 60 -0.72 -24.88 -12.08
N ARG A 61 -1.82 -25.37 -11.53
CA ARG A 61 -1.84 -26.22 -10.33
C ARG A 61 -1.54 -27.68 -10.69
N PRO A 62 -1.22 -28.55 -9.71
CA PRO A 62 -0.96 -29.97 -9.96
C PRO A 62 -2.15 -30.73 -10.58
N ASP A 63 -3.37 -30.22 -10.43
CA ASP A 63 -4.59 -30.76 -11.03
C ASP A 63 -4.87 -30.19 -12.45
N GLU A 64 -3.87 -29.57 -13.08
CA GLU A 64 -3.93 -28.91 -14.39
C GLU A 64 -4.85 -27.67 -14.47
N SER A 65 -5.45 -27.23 -13.35
CA SER A 65 -6.24 -26.00 -13.34
C SER A 65 -5.35 -24.74 -13.44
N HIS A 66 -5.87 -23.70 -14.09
CA HIS A 66 -5.18 -22.44 -14.28
C HIS A 66 -5.12 -21.62 -12.97
N VAL A 67 -4.00 -20.93 -12.76
CA VAL A 67 -3.84 -19.98 -11.65
C VAL A 67 -4.13 -18.59 -12.16
N ASP A 68 -5.10 -17.92 -11.55
CA ASP A 68 -5.36 -16.49 -11.74
C ASP A 68 -4.21 -15.68 -11.11
N ALA A 69 -3.20 -15.41 -11.92
CA ALA A 69 -1.98 -14.74 -11.51
C ALA A 69 -2.10 -13.22 -11.68
N VAL A 70 -1.35 -12.46 -10.88
CA VAL A 70 -1.25 -11.01 -11.05
C VAL A 70 -0.51 -10.72 -12.36
N ASN A 71 -1.28 -10.37 -13.39
CA ASN A 71 -0.81 -10.11 -14.74
C ASN A 71 -1.26 -8.73 -15.25
N ASP A 72 -1.76 -7.89 -14.35
CA ASP A 72 -2.16 -6.52 -14.63
C ASP A 72 -0.97 -5.65 -15.06
N ASP A 73 -1.25 -4.60 -15.84
CA ASP A 73 -0.21 -3.72 -16.38
C ASP A 73 0.48 -2.86 -15.33
N TRP A 74 -0.16 -2.63 -14.17
CA TRP A 74 0.43 -1.86 -13.07
C TRP A 74 1.59 -2.60 -12.38
N ASP A 75 1.74 -3.92 -12.57
CA ASP A 75 2.85 -4.72 -12.03
C ASP A 75 3.94 -5.04 -13.06
N LYS A 76 3.88 -4.41 -14.25
CA LYS A 76 4.82 -4.69 -15.34
C LYS A 76 5.83 -3.56 -15.50
N PHE A 77 7.10 -3.90 -15.31
CA PHE A 77 8.22 -2.97 -15.51
C PHE A 77 9.15 -3.45 -16.61
N SER A 78 9.68 -2.51 -17.40
CA SER A 78 10.57 -2.82 -18.52
C SER A 78 11.96 -3.32 -18.08
N SER A 79 12.37 -2.97 -16.86
CA SER A 79 13.64 -3.37 -16.27
C SER A 79 13.64 -3.13 -14.75
N PHE A 80 14.62 -3.68 -14.04
CA PHE A 80 14.84 -3.35 -12.63
C PHE A 80 15.13 -1.86 -12.45
N ALA A 81 15.87 -1.23 -13.37
CA ALA A 81 16.14 0.21 -13.31
C ALA A 81 14.83 1.04 -13.37
N ALA A 82 13.89 0.67 -14.24
CA ALA A 82 12.59 1.32 -14.32
C ALA A 82 11.75 1.14 -13.04
N TYR A 83 11.79 -0.06 -12.44
CA TYR A 83 11.14 -0.33 -11.16
C TYR A 83 11.77 0.48 -10.01
N ASP A 84 13.10 0.58 -10.01
CA ASP A 84 13.86 1.34 -9.03
C ASP A 84 13.59 2.85 -9.15
N ASP A 85 13.49 3.38 -10.38
CA ASP A 85 13.16 4.78 -10.65
C ASP A 85 11.73 5.12 -10.19
N PHE A 86 10.77 4.25 -10.53
CA PHE A 86 9.40 4.32 -10.02
C PHE A 86 9.39 4.30 -8.47
N THR A 87 10.12 3.37 -7.87
CA THR A 87 10.15 3.18 -6.42
C THR A 87 10.76 4.38 -5.69
N ARG A 88 11.87 4.91 -6.21
CA ARG A 88 12.49 6.13 -5.68
C ARG A 88 11.56 7.33 -5.78
N ALA A 89 10.82 7.48 -6.88
CA ALA A 89 9.93 8.62 -7.07
C ALA A 89 8.87 8.71 -5.98
N TRP A 90 8.14 7.63 -5.68
CA TRP A 90 7.10 7.65 -4.65
C TRP A 90 7.68 7.70 -3.24
N LEU A 91 8.80 7.03 -2.96
CA LEU A 91 9.46 7.11 -1.65
C LEU A 91 9.92 8.54 -1.32
N LEU A 92 10.47 9.26 -2.31
CA LEU A 92 10.87 10.67 -2.13
C LEU A 92 9.66 11.58 -1.91
N ALA A 93 8.55 11.33 -2.62
CA ALA A 93 7.30 12.06 -2.41
C ALA A 93 6.73 11.83 -1.00
N CYS A 94 6.73 10.59 -0.51
CA CYS A 94 6.36 10.24 0.86
C CYS A 94 7.27 10.95 1.87
N ARG A 95 8.59 10.86 1.69
CA ARG A 95 9.56 11.49 2.60
C ARG A 95 9.34 12.99 2.77
N ARG A 96 8.95 13.70 1.70
CA ARG A 96 8.64 15.14 1.75
C ARG A 96 7.45 15.46 2.65
N VAL A 97 6.40 14.66 2.59
CA VAL A 97 5.16 14.90 3.37
C VAL A 97 5.25 14.34 4.79
N MET A 98 6.19 13.43 5.06
CA MET A 98 6.41 12.87 6.38
C MET A 98 6.98 13.88 7.37
N LYS A 99 6.43 13.91 8.59
CA LYS A 99 7.05 14.60 9.73
C LYS A 99 8.41 13.97 10.08
N PRO A 100 9.31 14.69 10.77
CA PRO A 100 10.59 14.12 11.20
C PRO A 100 10.46 12.85 12.07
N SER A 101 9.38 12.74 12.85
CA SER A 101 9.08 11.60 13.72
C SER A 101 8.19 10.53 13.08
N ALA A 102 7.82 10.68 11.81
CA ALA A 102 6.94 9.76 11.13
C ALA A 102 7.64 8.44 10.79
N THR A 103 6.83 7.40 10.58
CA THR A 103 7.28 6.10 10.07
C THR A 103 6.61 5.79 8.75
N LEU A 104 7.30 5.01 7.93
CA LEU A 104 6.81 4.42 6.69
C LEU A 104 7.09 2.93 6.75
#